data_AF-A0A2P4S9U5-F1
#
_entry.id   AF-A0A2P4S9U5-F1
#
_cell.length_a   1.000
_cell.length_b   1.000
_cell.length_c   1.000
_cell.angle_alpha   90.00
_cell.angle_beta   90.00
_cell.angle_gamma   90.00
#
_symmetry.space_group_name_H-M   'P 1'
#
loop_
_entity.id
_entity.type
_entity.pdbx_description
1 polymer ?
#
loop_
_entity_poly.entity_id
_entity_poly.type
_entity_poly.pdbx_seq_one_letter_code
_entity_poly.pdbx_strand_id
1 'polypeptide(L)'
;GKYIVCIDPLDGSSNIDCLVSIGTIFGIYRKVSPDEPSGKDALQPGRNLVAAGYALYGSATMLVLATSAGGVNCFMLDPAIGEFILVDRDVKIKKKGNIYSLNEGYAKYFDAAVTEYLRRKKFPE
;
A
#
# COMPACT_ATOMS: atom_id res chain seq x y z
N GLY A 1 -3.23 -23.95 6.35
CA GLY A 1 -4.33 -22.96 6.21
C GLY A 1 -4.72 -22.80 4.75
N LYS A 2 -5.85 -22.15 4.44
CA LYS A 2 -6.38 -22.00 3.07
C LYS A 2 -5.95 -20.72 2.33
N TYR A 3 -5.13 -19.90 2.97
CA TYR A 3 -4.70 -18.60 2.47
C TYR A 3 -3.19 -18.56 2.28
N ILE A 4 -2.76 -17.81 1.27
CA ILE A 4 -1.37 -17.47 0.99
C ILE A 4 -1.21 -15.99 1.31
N VAL A 5 -0.17 -15.64 2.07
CA VAL A 5 0.10 -14.25 2.47
C VAL A 5 1.44 -13.83 1.87
N CYS A 6 1.41 -12.78 1.06
CA CYS A 6 2.60 -12.07 0.61
C CYS A 6 2.76 -10.85 1.52
N ILE A 7 3.94 -10.66 2.09
CA ILE A 7 4.18 -9.61 3.07
C ILE A 7 5.55 -8.96 2.83
N ASP A 8 5.58 -7.63 2.88
CA ASP A 8 6.79 -6.87 3.19
C ASP A 8 6.72 -6.52 4.68
N PRO A 9 7.55 -7.14 5.53
CA PRO A 9 7.49 -6.95 6.97
C PRO A 9 7.86 -5.51 7.39
N LEU A 10 8.69 -4.81 6.62
CA LEU A 10 9.20 -3.49 6.97
C LEU A 10 9.58 -2.68 5.71
N ASP A 11 8.57 -2.07 5.10
CA ASP A 11 8.72 -1.16 3.96
C ASP A 11 9.29 0.19 4.41
N GLY A 12 10.09 0.80 3.54
CA GLY A 12 10.81 2.04 3.83
C GLY A 12 11.99 1.85 4.78
N SER A 13 12.60 0.66 4.83
CA SER A 13 13.73 0.38 5.73
C SER A 13 14.91 1.37 5.61
N SER A 14 15.14 1.97 4.45
CA SER A 14 16.14 3.03 4.25
C SER A 14 15.89 4.31 5.06
N ASN A 15 14.67 4.48 5.56
CA ASN A 15 14.21 5.66 6.28
C ASN A 15 14.26 5.49 7.81
N ILE A 16 14.63 4.31 8.31
CA ILE A 16 14.67 4.00 9.75
C ILE A 16 15.60 4.97 10.49
N ASP A 17 16.82 5.18 9.95
CA ASP A 17 17.84 6.02 10.59
C ASP A 17 17.45 7.51 10.64
N CYS A 18 16.54 7.93 9.75
CA CYS A 18 16.05 9.31 9.68
C CYS A 18 14.70 9.50 10.38
N LEU A 19 14.16 8.46 11.05
CA LEU A 19 12.85 8.49 11.73
C LEU A 19 11.69 8.96 10.83
N VAL A 20 11.79 8.72 9.53
CA VAL A 20 10.69 8.96 8.59
C VAL A 20 9.72 7.78 8.67
N SER A 21 8.45 8.01 8.32
CA SER A 21 7.42 6.96 8.40
C SER A 21 7.79 5.71 7.60
N ILE A 22 7.57 4.57 8.23
CA ILE A 22 7.80 3.21 7.71
C ILE A 22 6.49 2.42 7.82
N GLY A 23 6.44 1.21 7.27
CA GLY A 23 5.22 0.41 7.32
C GLY A 23 5.42 -1.07 7.08
N THR A 24 4.32 -1.81 7.11
CA THR A 24 4.24 -3.22 6.73
C THR A 24 3.17 -3.34 5.66
N ILE A 25 3.47 -3.99 4.53
CA ILE A 25 2.52 -4.17 3.42
C ILE A 25 2.16 -5.64 3.32
N PHE A 26 0.88 -5.96 3.13
CA PHE A 26 0.44 -7.35 2.99
C PHE A 26 -0.64 -7.52 1.93
N GLY A 27 -0.63 -8.70 1.31
CA GLY A 27 -1.66 -9.17 0.38
C GLY A 27 -2.01 -10.61 0.71
N ILE A 28 -3.31 -10.91 0.71
CA ILE A 28 -3.86 -12.22 1.05
C ILE A 28 -4.55 -12.79 -0.19
N TYR A 29 -4.12 -13.98 -0.59
CA TYR A 29 -4.74 -14.78 -1.64
C TYR A 29 -5.40 -16.01 -1.04
N ARG A 30 -6.42 -16.54 -1.72
CA ARG A 30 -6.91 -17.90 -1.46
C ARG A 30 -6.03 -18.89 -2.23
N LYS A 31 -5.67 -20.01 -1.62
CA LYS A 31 -5.01 -21.11 -2.32
C LYS A 31 -5.97 -21.70 -3.35
N VAL A 32 -5.51 -21.86 -4.59
CA VAL A 32 -6.32 -22.35 -5.72
C VAL A 32 -5.98 -23.77 -6.14
N SER A 33 -4.75 -24.24 -5.88
CA SER A 33 -4.34 -25.61 -6.18
C SER A 33 -4.95 -26.60 -5.17
N PRO A 34 -5.24 -27.84 -5.57
CA PRO A 34 -5.56 -28.94 -4.64
C PRO A 34 -4.30 -29.58 -4.04
N ASP A 35 -3.13 -29.37 -4.64
CA ASP A 35 -1.86 -30.00 -4.27
C ASP A 35 -1.29 -29.52 -2.93
N GLU A 36 -0.16 -30.06 -2.50
CA GLU A 36 0.56 -29.50 -1.35
C GLU A 36 0.95 -28.02 -1.58
N PRO A 37 0.87 -27.15 -0.56
CA PRO A 37 1.22 -25.73 -0.70
C PRO A 37 2.64 -25.53 -1.24
N SER A 38 2.79 -24.70 -2.26
CA SER A 38 4.08 -24.40 -2.86
C SER A 38 4.23 -22.92 -3.21
N GLY A 39 5.45 -22.48 -3.52
CA GLY A 39 5.70 -21.10 -3.97
C GLY A 39 4.88 -20.68 -5.20
N LYS A 40 4.42 -21.64 -6.02
CA LYS A 40 3.54 -21.39 -7.16
C LYS A 40 2.18 -20.83 -6.75
N ASP A 41 1.70 -21.15 -5.55
CA ASP A 41 0.42 -20.64 -5.03
C ASP A 41 0.46 -19.13 -4.75
N ALA A 42 1.65 -18.55 -4.59
CA ALA A 42 1.85 -17.11 -4.45
C ALA A 42 1.93 -16.38 -5.80
N LEU A 43 2.18 -17.09 -6.91
CA LEU A 43 2.30 -16.53 -8.26
C LEU A 43 0.93 -16.30 -8.90
N GLN A 44 0.07 -15.57 -8.20
CA GLN A 44 -1.26 -15.19 -8.67
C GLN A 44 -1.30 -13.72 -9.08
N PRO A 45 -2.12 -13.35 -10.08
CA PRO A 45 -2.30 -11.94 -10.43
C PRO A 45 -2.99 -11.21 -9.28
N GLY A 46 -2.65 -9.93 -9.05
CA GLY A 46 -3.20 -9.13 -7.95
C GLY A 46 -4.74 -9.01 -7.94
N ARG A 47 -5.39 -9.22 -9.10
CA ARG A 47 -6.86 -9.33 -9.19
C ARG A 47 -7.47 -10.46 -8.36
N ASN A 48 -6.67 -11.45 -7.94
CA ASN A 48 -7.09 -12.59 -7.12
C ASN A 48 -6.95 -12.32 -5.61
N LEU A 49 -6.52 -11.13 -5.18
CA LEU A 49 -6.43 -10.77 -3.77
C LEU A 49 -7.83 -10.83 -3.12
N VAL A 50 -7.93 -11.53 -1.99
CA VAL A 50 -9.15 -11.56 -1.17
C VAL A 50 -9.17 -10.42 -0.16
N ALA A 51 -7.99 -9.97 0.25
CA ALA A 51 -7.75 -8.79 1.08
C ALA A 51 -6.31 -8.30 0.87
N ALA A 52 -6.10 -7.00 1.06
CA ALA A 52 -4.77 -6.39 1.07
C ALA A 52 -4.80 -5.14 1.94
N GLY A 53 -3.63 -4.68 2.34
CA GLY A 53 -3.53 -3.52 3.20
C GLY A 53 -2.12 -3.18 3.56
N TYR A 54 -2.00 -2.18 4.42
CA TYR A 54 -0.74 -1.79 5.00
C TYR A 54 -0.94 -1.26 6.43
N ALA A 55 0.03 -1.50 7.29
CA ALA A 55 0.20 -0.78 8.53
C ALA A 55 1.21 0.35 8.30
N LEU A 56 0.85 1.57 8.68
CA LEU A 56 1.69 2.75 8.62
C LEU A 56 2.12 3.12 10.04
N TYR A 57 3.42 3.15 10.30
CA TYR A 57 4.02 3.58 11.55
C TYR A 57 4.51 5.03 11.38
N GLY A 58 3.56 5.96 11.43
CA GLY A 58 3.81 7.40 11.31
C GLY A 58 3.72 8.10 12.66
N SER A 59 3.22 9.35 12.65
CA SER A 59 2.88 10.07 13.89
C SER A 59 1.79 9.37 14.71
N ALA A 60 0.95 8.57 14.05
CA ALA A 60 0.05 7.59 14.64
C ALA A 60 0.14 6.29 13.83
N THR A 61 -0.15 5.16 14.49
CA THR A 61 -0.17 3.86 13.81
C THR A 61 -1.55 3.63 13.18
N MET A 62 -1.58 3.47 11.86
CA MET A 62 -2.81 3.20 11.10
C MET A 62 -2.73 1.86 10.38
N LEU A 63 -3.81 1.11 10.40
CA LEU A 63 -4.03 -0.06 9.55
C LEU A 63 -5.07 0.29 8.48
N VAL A 64 -4.65 0.25 7.22
CA VAL A 64 -5.56 0.41 6.08
C VAL A 64 -5.86 -0.96 5.50
N LEU A 65 -7.14 -1.29 5.39
CA LEU A 65 -7.61 -2.60 4.95
C LEU A 65 -8.59 -2.46 3.78
N ALA A 66 -8.26 -3.14 2.69
CA ALA A 66 -9.12 -3.33 1.52
C ALA A 66 -9.49 -4.80 1.40
N THR A 67 -10.75 -5.08 1.02
CA THR A 67 -11.23 -6.46 0.86
C THR A 67 -11.88 -6.67 -0.50
N SER A 68 -11.93 -7.92 -0.95
CA SER A 68 -12.62 -8.33 -2.18
C SER A 68 -14.13 -8.05 -2.17
N ALA A 69 -14.75 -7.86 -1.00
CA ALA A 69 -16.14 -7.42 -0.86
C ALA A 69 -16.33 -5.94 -1.25
N GLY A 70 -15.24 -5.21 -1.50
CA GLY A 70 -15.24 -3.79 -1.83
C GLY A 70 -15.00 -2.90 -0.62
N GLY A 71 -14.60 -1.67 -0.91
CA GLY A 71 -14.34 -0.63 0.09
C GLY A 71 -12.94 -0.70 0.71
N VAL A 72 -12.53 0.44 1.27
CA VAL A 72 -11.27 0.64 1.98
C VAL A 72 -11.60 1.27 3.32
N ASN A 73 -11.06 0.74 4.40
CA ASN A 73 -11.29 1.29 5.75
C ASN A 73 -9.96 1.53 6.45
N CYS A 74 -9.89 2.59 7.23
CA CYS A 74 -8.73 2.95 8.03
C CYS A 74 -9.04 2.76 9.51
N PHE A 75 -8.16 2.07 10.20
CA PHE A 75 -8.22 1.86 11.63
C PHE A 75 -6.99 2.48 12.28
N MET A 76 -7.17 3.22 13.36
CA MET A 76 -6.07 3.80 14.13
C MET A 76 -5.85 2.98 15.39
N LEU A 77 -4.60 2.67 15.71
CA LEU A 77 -4.25 1.98 16.95
C LEU A 77 -4.42 2.94 18.13
N ASP A 78 -5.22 2.53 19.12
CA ASP A 78 -5.20 3.10 20.45
C ASP A 78 -4.15 2.36 21.30
N PRO A 79 -3.01 2.99 21.63
CA PRO A 79 -1.94 2.33 22.37
C PRO A 79 -2.28 2.07 23.83
N ALA A 80 -3.30 2.74 24.39
CA ALA A 80 -3.69 2.55 25.79
C ALA A 80 -4.42 1.21 26.01
N ILE A 81 -5.17 0.75 25.01
CA ILE A 81 -5.95 -0.50 25.07
C ILE A 81 -5.44 -1.57 24.10
N GLY A 82 -4.59 -1.21 23.13
CA GLY A 82 -4.02 -2.14 22.15
C GLY A 82 -4.97 -2.53 21.02
N GLU A 83 -5.95 -1.68 20.69
CA GLU A 83 -7.01 -1.98 19.71
C GLU A 83 -6.97 -1.05 18.51
N PHE A 84 -7.32 -1.60 17.33
CA PHE A 84 -7.47 -0.83 16.10
C PHE A 84 -8.91 -0.32 15.96
N ILE A 85 -9.11 0.97 16.17
CA ILE A 85 -10.42 1.62 16.14
C ILE A 85 -10.68 2.15 14.73
N LEU A 86 -11.85 1.84 14.17
CA LEU A 86 -12.27 2.38 12.86
C LEU A 86 -12.40 3.91 12.93
N VAL A 87 -11.58 4.62 12.15
CA VAL A 87 -11.58 6.09 12.08
C VAL A 87 -12.13 6.61 10.77
N ASP A 88 -11.86 5.92 9.65
CA ASP A 88 -12.39 6.27 8.34
C ASP A 88 -13.03 5.05 7.66
N ARG A 89 -14.29 5.21 7.24
CA ARG A 89 -15.08 4.15 6.60
C ARG A 89 -15.27 4.41 5.11
N ASP A 90 -15.16 3.34 4.31
CA ASP A 90 -15.34 3.33 2.85
C ASP A 90 -14.63 4.49 2.12
N VAL A 91 -13.34 4.65 2.41
CA VAL A 91 -12.48 5.71 1.89
C VAL A 91 -12.50 5.71 0.35
N LYS A 92 -12.72 6.90 -0.23
CA LYS A 92 -12.62 7.15 -1.67
C LYS A 92 -11.57 8.24 -1.93
N ILE A 93 -10.71 8.00 -2.91
CA ILE A 93 -9.74 8.99 -3.37
C ILE A 93 -10.45 10.12 -4.15
N LYS A 94 -9.92 11.34 -4.06
CA LYS A 94 -10.40 12.49 -4.86
C LYS A 94 -10.20 12.22 -6.35
N LYS A 95 -11.15 12.64 -7.20
CA LYS A 95 -11.05 12.49 -8.67
C LYS A 95 -9.82 13.19 -9.28
N LYS A 96 -9.37 14.30 -8.69
CA LYS A 96 -8.17 15.04 -9.10
C LYS A 96 -7.47 15.58 -7.86
N GLY A 97 -6.18 15.28 -7.73
CA GLY A 97 -5.30 15.83 -6.70
C GLY A 97 -4.46 17.00 -7.21
N ASN A 98 -3.72 17.62 -6.31
CA ASN A 98 -2.82 18.75 -6.56
C ASN A 98 -1.35 18.46 -6.15
N ILE A 99 -1.03 17.20 -5.83
CA ILE A 99 0.30 16.76 -5.41
C ILE A 99 0.79 15.68 -6.39
N TYR A 100 2.08 15.69 -6.72
CA TYR A 100 2.77 14.58 -7.38
C TYR A 100 3.88 14.08 -6.46
N SER A 101 4.23 12.79 -6.54
CA SER A 101 5.30 12.18 -5.73
C SER A 101 6.15 11.27 -6.61
N LEU A 102 7.41 11.65 -6.81
CA LEU A 102 8.45 10.86 -7.50
C LEU A 102 9.84 11.42 -7.15
N ASN A 103 10.89 10.62 -7.37
CA ASN A 103 12.27 11.07 -7.18
C ASN A 103 12.82 11.70 -8.46
N GLU A 104 12.87 13.02 -8.53
CA GLU A 104 13.41 13.76 -9.68
C GLU A 104 14.92 13.63 -9.89
N GLY A 105 15.66 13.01 -8.95
CA GLY A 105 17.07 12.64 -9.16
C GLY A 105 17.27 11.69 -10.34
N TYR A 106 16.21 10.99 -10.77
CA TYR A 106 16.21 10.14 -11.95
C TYR A 106 15.82 10.86 -13.26
N ALA A 107 15.72 12.20 -13.27
CA ALA A 107 15.24 12.96 -14.43
C ALA A 107 15.92 12.61 -15.76
N LYS A 108 17.22 12.28 -15.74
CA LYS A 108 17.98 11.85 -16.92
C LYS A 108 17.43 10.57 -17.58
N TYR A 109 16.78 9.70 -16.80
CA TYR A 109 16.32 8.38 -17.23
C TYR A 109 14.81 8.31 -17.46
N PHE A 110 14.09 9.42 -17.25
CA PHE A 110 12.66 9.45 -17.49
C PHE A 110 12.35 9.35 -18.98
N ASP A 111 11.30 8.61 -19.30
CA ASP A 111 10.72 8.64 -20.64
C ASP A 111 10.10 10.01 -20.95
N ALA A 112 9.77 10.21 -22.21
CA ALA A 112 9.20 11.47 -22.70
C ALA A 112 7.86 11.81 -22.03
N ALA A 113 7.02 10.82 -21.73
CA ALA A 113 5.70 11.05 -21.16
C ALA A 113 5.79 11.53 -19.69
N VAL A 114 6.71 10.95 -18.91
CA VAL A 114 6.98 11.40 -17.53
C VAL A 114 7.56 12.82 -17.52
N THR A 115 8.50 13.10 -18.43
CA THR A 115 9.10 14.44 -18.56
C THR A 115 8.06 15.50 -18.91
N GLU A 116 7.17 15.21 -19.87
CA GLU A 116 6.08 16.10 -20.25
C GLU A 116 5.08 16.30 -19.09
N TYR A 117 4.71 15.21 -18.41
CA TYR A 117 3.84 15.28 -17.25
C TYR A 117 4.39 16.21 -16.17
N LEU A 118 5.69 16.09 -15.86
CA LEU A 118 6.38 16.95 -14.88
C LEU A 118 6.38 18.42 -15.30
N ARG A 119 6.69 18.70 -16.59
CA ARG A 119 6.64 20.07 -17.13
C ARG A 119 5.28 20.70 -16.87
N ARG A 120 4.20 20.00 -17.19
CA ARG A 120 2.81 20.47 -17.00
C ARG A 120 2.43 20.67 -15.52
N LYS A 121 3.04 19.93 -14.59
CA LYS A 121 2.78 20.10 -13.15
C LYS A 121 3.51 21.30 -12.56
N LYS A 122 4.71 21.60 -13.05
CA LYS A 122 5.54 22.73 -12.58
C LYS A 122 5.17 24.05 -13.24
N PHE A 123 4.78 24.01 -14.50
CA PHE A 123 4.41 25.17 -15.30
C PHE A 123 2.99 24.96 -15.84
N PRO A 124 1.96 25.13 -14.99
CA PRO A 124 0.58 25.03 -15.43
C PRO A 124 0.24 26.20 -16.37
N GLU A 125 -0.38 25.88 -17.50
CA GLU A 125 -1.02 26.82 -18.43
C GLU A 125 -2.49 27.05 -18.01
#